data_AF-A0A496B189-F1
#
_entry.id   AF-A0A496B189-F1
#
_cell.length_a   1.000
_cell.length_b   1.000
_cell.length_c   1.000
_cell.angle_alpha   90.00
_cell.angle_beta   90.00
_cell.angle_gamma   90.00
#
_symmetry.space_group_name_H-M   'P 1'
#
loop_
_entity.id
_entity.type
_entity.pdbx_description
1 polymer ?
#
loop_
_entity_poly.entity_id
_entity_poly.type
_entity_poly.pdbx_seq_one_letter_code
_entity_poly.pdbx_strand_id
1 'polypeptide(L)'
;MASINDIANEFIREEIEEFLEEPDEIALAIDTFAQATPAMQDISAALIDGDHHTVDELTEAALENGTEALEIMDDGLIAGMGIVGIKFRENFIFVPEVLACARAMKAGMAH
;
A
#
# COMPACT_ATOMS: atom_id res chain seq x y z
N MET A 1 -0.04 -2.94 20.26
CA MET A 1 1.07 -3.00 19.31
C MET A 1 0.83 -4.26 18.51
N ALA A 2 0.43 -4.09 17.26
CA ALA A 2 0.15 -5.20 16.38
C ALA A 2 1.44 -5.96 16.05
N SER A 3 1.30 -7.21 15.63
CA SER A 3 2.38 -8.05 15.13
C SER A 3 2.37 -8.04 13.61
N ILE A 4 3.53 -8.21 12.98
CA ILE A 4 3.62 -8.34 11.52
C ILE A 4 2.76 -9.50 10.96
N ASN A 5 2.50 -10.53 11.79
CA ASN A 5 1.64 -11.66 11.43
C ASN A 5 0.14 -11.29 11.38
N ASP A 6 -0.24 -10.11 11.88
CA ASP A 6 -1.62 -9.62 11.81
C ASP A 6 -1.95 -9.00 10.43
N ILE A 7 -0.93 -8.71 9.62
CA ILE A 7 -1.08 -8.30 8.22
C ILE A 7 -1.44 -9.56 7.42
N ALA A 8 -2.51 -9.53 6.63
CA ALA A 8 -2.96 -10.70 5.86
C ALA A 8 -2.14 -10.90 4.59
N ASN A 9 -1.83 -9.81 3.88
CA ASN A 9 -1.11 -9.82 2.61
C ASN A 9 0.39 -10.12 2.82
N GLU A 10 0.88 -11.18 2.17
CA GLU A 10 2.27 -11.65 2.29
C GLU A 10 3.28 -10.66 1.71
N PHE A 11 2.97 -10.09 0.54
CA PHE A 11 3.86 -9.13 -0.13
C PHE A 11 4.12 -7.90 0.74
N ILE A 12 3.10 -7.37 1.43
CA ILE A 12 3.29 -6.25 2.37
C ILE A 12 4.21 -6.63 3.52
N ARG A 13 4.07 -7.85 4.07
CA ARG A 13 4.95 -8.32 5.15
C ARG A 13 6.40 -8.37 4.67
N GLU A 14 6.63 -8.93 3.49
CA GLU A 14 7.97 -9.00 2.87
C GLU A 14 8.55 -7.60 2.64
N GLU A 15 7.76 -6.67 2.10
CA GLU A 15 8.18 -5.29 1.86
C GLU A 15 8.58 -4.56 3.16
N ILE A 16 7.86 -4.79 4.26
CA ILE A 16 8.19 -4.23 5.58
C ILE A 16 9.47 -4.87 6.13
N GLU A 17 9.61 -6.20 6.06
CA GLU A 17 10.79 -6.91 6.60
C GLU A 17 12.07 -6.62 5.81
N GLU A 18 11.96 -6.43 4.49
CA GLU A 18 13.11 -6.25 3.61
C GLU A 18 13.58 -4.79 3.55
N PHE A 19 12.67 -3.81 3.52
CA PHE A 19 13.01 -2.43 3.17
C PHE A 19 12.90 -1.41 4.31
N LEU A 20 12.17 -1.71 5.40
CA LEU A 20 12.05 -0.78 6.52
C LEU A 20 13.06 -1.14 7.62
N GLU A 21 13.93 -0.18 7.96
CA GLU A 21 14.97 -0.36 8.99
C GLU A 21 14.65 0.37 10.30
N GLU A 22 13.95 1.50 10.23
CA GLU A 22 13.68 2.35 11.39
C GLU A 22 12.53 1.78 12.25
N PRO A 23 12.75 1.49 13.55
CA PRO A 23 11.77 0.82 14.40
C PRO A 23 10.41 1.52 14.49
N ASP A 24 10.41 2.85 14.49
CA ASP A 24 9.19 3.64 14.56
C ASP A 24 8.40 3.56 13.24
N GLU A 25 9.08 3.47 12.09
CA GLU A 25 8.43 3.31 10.78
C GLU A 25 7.87 1.89 10.59
N ILE A 26 8.61 0.88 11.05
CA ILE A 26 8.14 -0.52 11.07
C ILE A 26 6.88 -0.64 11.94
N ALA A 27 6.91 -0.09 13.16
CA ALA A 27 5.77 -0.14 14.07
C ALA A 27 4.55 0.58 13.47
N LEU A 28 4.75 1.74 12.85
CA LEU A 28 3.70 2.48 12.18
C LEU A 28 3.09 1.68 11.01
N ALA A 29 3.93 1.14 10.12
CA ALA A 29 3.46 0.35 8.98
C ALA A 29 2.66 -0.88 9.44
N ILE A 30 3.17 -1.60 10.45
CA ILE A 30 2.47 -2.76 11.01
C ILE A 30 1.13 -2.36 11.61
N ASP A 31 1.08 -1.31 12.44
CA ASP A 31 -0.18 -0.86 13.06
C ASP A 31 -1.19 -0.38 12.00
N THR A 32 -0.74 0.27 10.92
CA THR A 32 -1.59 0.68 9.78
C THR A 32 -2.17 -0.54 9.06
N PHE A 33 -1.32 -1.45 8.58
CA PHE A 33 -1.79 -2.58 7.78
C PHE A 33 -2.52 -3.66 8.58
N ALA A 34 -2.23 -3.81 9.88
CA ALA A 34 -2.98 -4.73 10.74
C ALA A 34 -4.42 -4.26 11.01
N GLN A 35 -4.70 -2.96 10.87
CA GLN A 35 -6.06 -2.40 11.00
C GLN A 35 -6.80 -2.35 9.66
N ALA A 36 -6.07 -2.28 8.55
CA ALA A 36 -6.63 -2.28 7.21
C ALA A 36 -7.29 -3.62 6.85
N THR A 37 -8.41 -3.56 6.13
CA THR A 37 -9.08 -4.78 5.63
C THR A 37 -8.22 -5.48 4.58
N PRO A 38 -8.41 -6.79 4.33
CA PRO A 38 -7.63 -7.51 3.31
C PRO A 38 -7.72 -6.87 1.93
N ALA A 39 -8.88 -6.32 1.54
CA ALA A 39 -9.03 -5.62 0.27
C ALA A 39 -8.14 -4.37 0.17
N MET A 40 -7.98 -3.61 1.26
CA MET A 40 -7.12 -2.42 1.28
C MET A 40 -5.64 -2.80 1.23
N GLN A 41 -5.28 -3.91 1.87
CA GLN A 41 -3.93 -4.48 1.77
C GLN A 41 -3.64 -4.92 0.32
N ASP A 42 -4.58 -5.54 -0.38
CA ASP A 42 -4.38 -5.95 -1.77
C ASP A 42 -4.21 -4.74 -2.72
N ILE A 43 -5.00 -3.68 -2.53
CA ILE A 43 -4.83 -2.40 -3.25
C ILE A 43 -3.45 -1.79 -2.98
N SER A 44 -3.03 -1.76 -1.71
CA SER A 44 -1.72 -1.25 -1.30
C SER A 44 -0.58 -2.04 -1.93
N ALA A 45 -0.66 -3.37 -1.92
CA ALA A 45 0.33 -4.27 -2.50
C ALA A 45 0.49 -4.01 -4.01
N ALA A 46 -0.61 -3.97 -4.75
CA ALA A 46 -0.59 -3.68 -6.19
C ALA A 46 -0.01 -2.29 -6.50
N LEU A 47 -0.29 -1.31 -5.63
CA LEU A 47 0.23 0.04 -5.76
C LEU A 47 1.74 0.12 -5.48
N ILE A 48 2.25 -0.61 -4.48
CA ILE A 48 3.68 -0.72 -4.17
C ILE A 48 4.43 -1.40 -5.32
N ASP A 49 3.82 -2.41 -5.97
CA ASP A 49 4.37 -3.07 -7.17
C ASP A 49 4.31 -2.18 -8.42
N GLY A 50 3.52 -1.10 -8.38
CA GLY A 50 3.32 -0.19 -9.52
C GLY A 50 2.38 -0.74 -10.60
N ASP A 51 1.58 -1.75 -10.27
CA ASP A 51 0.57 -2.31 -11.16
C ASP A 51 -0.73 -1.49 -11.15
N HIS A 52 -0.73 -0.45 -11.97
CA HIS A 52 -1.90 0.40 -12.15
C HIS A 52 -3.16 -0.28 -12.69
N HIS A 53 -3.07 -1.42 -13.38
CA HIS A 53 -4.28 -2.10 -13.88
C HIS A 53 -4.98 -2.79 -12.72
N THR A 54 -4.22 -3.52 -11.92
CA THR A 54 -4.74 -4.19 -10.72
C THR A 54 -5.29 -3.17 -9.71
N VAL A 55 -4.61 -2.03 -9.50
CA VAL A 55 -5.14 -0.98 -8.61
C VAL A 55 -6.47 -0.40 -9.11
N ASP A 56 -6.62 -0.15 -10.42
CA ASP A 56 -7.87 0.34 -11.02
C ASP A 56 -9.03 -0.64 -10.77
N GLU A 57 -8.82 -1.91 -11.11
CA GLU A 57 -9.81 -2.98 -10.97
C GLU A 57 -10.21 -3.21 -9.50
N LEU A 58 -9.24 -3.26 -8.59
CA LEU A 58 -9.51 -3.47 -7.16
C LEU A 58 -10.23 -2.27 -6.52
N THR A 59 -9.89 -1.05 -6.94
CA THR A 59 -10.53 0.16 -6.41
C THR A 59 -11.99 0.25 -6.84
N GLU A 60 -12.28 0.00 -8.12
CA GLU A 60 -13.66 -0.07 -8.63
C GLU A 60 -14.46 -1.15 -7.89
N ALA A 61 -13.90 -2.35 -7.77
CA ALA A 61 -14.56 -3.45 -7.06
C ALA A 61 -14.80 -3.14 -5.58
N ALA A 62 -13.88 -2.48 -4.88
CA ALA A 62 -14.06 -2.09 -3.49
C ALA A 62 -15.22 -1.09 -3.32
N LEU A 63 -15.29 -0.09 -4.20
CA LEU A 63 -16.40 0.87 -4.22
C LEU A 63 -17.75 0.18 -4.50
N GLU A 64 -17.80 -0.72 -5.47
CA GLU A 64 -19.00 -1.50 -5.78
C GLU A 64 -19.46 -2.38 -4.62
N ASN A 65 -18.52 -2.91 -3.85
CA ASN A 65 -18.79 -3.69 -2.64
C ASN A 65 -19.19 -2.84 -1.42
N GLY A 66 -19.23 -1.51 -1.57
CA GLY A 66 -19.68 -0.57 -0.56
C GLY A 66 -18.60 -0.09 0.41
N THR A 67 -17.32 -0.33 0.11
CA THR A 67 -16.21 0.31 0.83
C THR A 67 -16.24 1.82 0.59
N GLU A 68 -16.02 2.60 1.65
CA GLU A 68 -16.02 4.05 1.51
C GLU A 68 -14.77 4.53 0.73
N ALA A 69 -14.93 5.50 -0.16
CA ALA A 69 -13.82 6.05 -0.95
C ALA A 69 -12.68 6.61 -0.07
N LEU A 70 -13.02 7.14 1.12
CA LEU A 70 -12.04 7.59 2.10
C LEU A 70 -11.23 6.43 2.68
N GLU A 71 -11.87 5.29 2.97
CA GLU A 71 -11.17 4.09 3.44
C GLU A 71 -10.18 3.59 2.36
N ILE A 72 -10.59 3.55 1.10
CA ILE A 72 -9.71 3.18 -0.02
C ILE A 72 -8.53 4.14 -0.15
N MET A 73 -8.79 5.43 -0.01
CA MET A 73 -7.77 6.46 -0.11
C MET A 73 -6.75 6.34 1.03
N ASP A 74 -7.22 6.28 2.28
CA ASP A 74 -6.37 6.33 3.46
C ASP A 74 -5.68 4.98 3.73
N ASP A 75 -6.45 3.90 3.77
CA ASP A 75 -5.97 2.57 4.20
C ASP A 75 -5.43 1.72 3.04
N GLY A 76 -5.74 2.09 1.79
CA GLY A 76 -5.20 1.48 0.58
C GLY A 76 -4.11 2.33 -0.07
N LEU A 77 -4.51 3.41 -0.73
CA LEU A 77 -3.62 4.14 -1.62
C LEU A 77 -2.51 4.90 -0.86
N ILE A 78 -2.86 5.63 0.19
CA ILE A 78 -1.91 6.41 1.00
C ILE A 78 -1.03 5.49 1.84
N ALA A 79 -1.62 4.45 2.44
CA ALA A 79 -0.87 3.44 3.19
C ALA A 79 0.25 2.81 2.34
N GLY A 80 -0.06 2.36 1.13
CA GLY A 80 0.95 1.82 0.22
C GLY A 80 1.99 2.86 -0.23
N MET A 81 1.59 4.12 -0.44
CA MET A 81 2.53 5.23 -0.70
C MET A 81 3.47 5.53 0.46
N GLY A 82 3.09 5.22 1.70
CA GLY A 82 4.00 5.28 2.85
C GLY A 82 5.23 4.42 2.65
N ILE A 83 5.06 3.15 2.27
CA ILE A 83 6.17 2.21 2.01
C ILE A 83 7.02 2.69 0.83
N VAL A 84 6.39 3.08 -0.29
CA VAL A 84 7.13 3.55 -1.48
C VAL A 84 7.96 4.81 -1.16
N GLY A 85 7.42 5.71 -0.33
CA GLY A 85 8.12 6.91 0.13
C GLY A 85 9.38 6.57 0.93
N ILE A 86 9.29 5.59 1.82
CA ILE A 86 10.44 5.08 2.59
C ILE A 86 11.47 4.46 1.64
N LYS A 87 11.05 3.54 0.76
CA LYS A 87 11.93 2.89 -0.23
C LYS A 87 12.68 3.90 -1.10
N PHE A 88 12.02 4.97 -1.52
CA PHE A 88 12.65 6.02 -2.32
C PHE A 88 13.66 6.84 -1.50
N ARG A 89 13.30 7.21 -0.26
CA ARG A 89 14.17 7.99 0.64
C ARG A 89 15.45 7.23 0.99
N GLU A 90 15.35 5.92 1.20
CA GLU A 90 16.49 5.05 1.50
C GLU A 90 17.26 4.56 0.25
N ASN A 91 16.87 5.00 -0.95
CA ASN A 91 17.49 4.67 -2.24
C ASN A 91 17.37 3.18 -2.65
N PHE A 92 16.35 2.46 -2.18
CA PHE A 92 16.01 1.12 -2.68
C PHE A 92 15.35 1.16 -4.05
N ILE A 93 14.59 2.22 -4.33
CA ILE A 93 13.95 2.48 -5.63
C ILE A 93 14.29 3.88 -6.12
N PHE A 94 14.10 4.14 -7.42
CA PHE A 94 14.42 5.41 -8.04
C PHE A 94 13.20 6.02 -8.73
N VAL A 95 13.43 7.14 -9.44
CA VAL A 95 12.39 7.91 -10.11
C VAL A 95 11.50 7.05 -11.03
N PRO A 96 12.03 6.14 -11.87
CA PRO A 96 11.17 5.31 -12.73
C PRO A 96 10.15 4.48 -11.96
N GLU A 97 10.56 3.85 -10.86
CA GLU A 97 9.70 3.02 -10.02
C GLU A 97 8.67 3.88 -9.28
N VAL A 98 9.08 5.02 -8.73
CA VAL A 98 8.15 5.98 -8.09
C VAL A 98 7.12 6.49 -9.09
N LEU A 99 7.50 6.74 -10.34
CA LEU A 99 6.56 7.14 -11.39
C LEU A 99 5.58 6.01 -11.75
N ALA A 100 5.99 4.75 -11.69
CA ALA A 100 5.09 3.61 -11.87
C ALA A 100 4.06 3.55 -10.74
N CYS A 101 4.49 3.69 -9.48
CA CYS A 101 3.58 3.72 -8.33
C CYS A 101 2.64 4.93 -8.37
N ALA A 102 3.14 6.11 -8.76
CA ALA A 102 2.31 7.30 -8.95
C ALA A 102 1.26 7.12 -10.07
N ARG A 103 1.59 6.37 -11.13
CA ARG A 103 0.61 5.98 -12.16
C ARG A 103 -0.47 5.08 -11.57
N ALA A 104 -0.09 4.12 -10.71
CA ALA A 104 -1.03 3.24 -10.02
C ALA A 104 -1.95 4.02 -9.07
N MET A 105 -1.40 4.93 -8.27
CA MET A 105 -2.17 5.83 -7.41
C MET A 105 -3.19 6.65 -8.22
N LYS A 106 -2.79 7.18 -9.38
CA LYS A 106 -3.69 7.94 -10.26
C LYS A 106 -4.83 7.08 -10.80
N ALA A 107 -4.57 5.80 -11.09
CA ALA A 107 -5.60 4.87 -11.57
C ALA A 107 -6.65 4.62 -10.48
N GLY A 108 -6.23 4.33 -9.24
CA GLY A 108 -7.17 4.14 -8.12
C GLY A 108 -8.03 5.37 -7.80
N MET A 109 -7.53 6.59 -8.04
CA MET A 109 -8.31 7.82 -7.83
C MET A 109 -9.24 8.20 -9.01
N ALA A 110 -9.40 7.35 -10.01
CA ALA A 110 -10.22 7.66 -11.18
C ALA A 110 -11.73 7.57 -10.95
N HIS A 111 -12.14 6.88 -9.88
CA HIS A 111 -13.53 6.55 -9.52
C HIS A 111 -14.05 7.46 -8.41
#